data_AF-A0A968TJ09-F1
#
_entry.id   AF-A0A968TJ09-F1
#
_cell.length_a   1.000
_cell.length_b   1.000
_cell.length_c   1.000
_cell.angle_alpha   90.00
_cell.angle_beta   90.00
_cell.angle_gamma   90.00
#
_symmetry.space_group_name_H-M   'P 1'
#
loop_
_entity.id
_entity.type
_entity.pdbx_description
1 polymer ?
#
loop_
_entity_poly.entity_id
_entity_poly.type
_entity_poly.pdbx_seq_one_letter_code
_entity_poly.pdbx_strand_id
1 'polypeptide(L)' 'MKRTKPYEVKQGDGGIFVSQGSEPIDSQPVSLRMTKSMYKSVEEKAGDKKNMAEWIRQAIKEKLA' A
#
# COMPACT_ATOMS: atom_id res chain seq x y z
N MET A 1 -34.63 -1.78 17.59
CA MET A 1 -33.54 -0.84 17.19
C MET A 1 -32.70 -1.50 16.11
N LYS A 2 -32.77 -1.03 14.86
CA LYS A 2 -31.90 -1.50 13.77
C LYS A 2 -30.53 -0.84 13.95
N ARG A 3 -29.52 -1.61 14.37
CA ARG A 3 -28.12 -1.16 14.40
C ARG A 3 -27.66 -0.91 12.96
N THR A 4 -27.58 0.35 12.56
CA THR A 4 -26.87 0.77 11.34
C THR A 4 -25.39 0.47 11.54
N LYS A 5 -24.87 -0.49 10.77
CA LYS A 5 -23.47 -0.93 10.85
C LYS A 5 -22.56 0.20 10.34
N PRO A 6 -21.40 0.47 10.99
CA PRO A 6 -20.59 1.66 10.74
C PRO A 6 -19.72 1.60 9.46
N TYR A 7 -19.90 0.59 8.61
CA TYR A 7 -19.16 0.49 7.35
C TYR A 7 -19.96 -0.34 6.34
N GLU A 8 -20.12 0.21 5.13
CA GLU A 8 -20.64 -0.53 3.98
C GLU A 8 -19.53 -1.42 3.42
N VAL A 9 -19.73 -2.72 3.48
CA VAL A 9 -18.79 -3.70 2.92
C VAL A 9 -19.35 -4.17 1.59
N LYS A 10 -18.60 -4.02 0.49
CA LYS A 10 -18.92 -4.66 -0.78
C LYS A 10 -18.17 -5.97 -0.88
N GLN A 11 -18.88 -7.03 -1.19
CA GLN A 11 -18.34 -8.37 -1.41
C GLN A 11 -17.75 -8.39 -2.83
N GLY A 12 -16.43 -8.54 -2.95
CA GLY A 12 -15.79 -8.76 -4.25
C GLY A 12 -15.98 -10.20 -4.73
N ASP A 13 -15.79 -10.44 -6.03
CA ASP A 13 -15.80 -11.79 -6.60
C ASP A 13 -14.68 -12.62 -5.97
N GLY A 14 -15.07 -13.67 -5.24
CA GLY A 14 -14.18 -14.49 -4.41
C GLY A 14 -14.51 -14.49 -2.90
N GLY A 15 -15.52 -13.72 -2.47
CA GLY A 15 -16.02 -13.77 -1.09
C GLY A 15 -15.17 -13.01 -0.06
N ILE A 16 -14.22 -12.20 -0.52
CA ILE A 16 -13.39 -11.36 0.34
C ILE A 16 -14.04 -9.97 0.43
N PHE A 17 -14.12 -9.47 1.67
CA PHE A 17 -14.71 -8.20 2.03
C PHE A 17 -13.61 -7.12 2.06
N VAL A 18 -13.70 -6.09 1.21
CA VAL A 18 -12.69 -5.02 1.11
C VAL A 18 -13.34 -3.65 1.31
N SER A 19 -12.67 -2.78 2.07
CA SER A 19 -13.09 -1.40 2.32
C SER A 19 -12.91 -0.52 1.07
N GLN A 20 -13.96 0.24 0.73
CA GLN A 20 -14.05 1.06 -0.47
C GLN A 20 -13.13 2.30 -0.36
N GLY A 21 -11.93 2.28 -0.94
CA GLY A 21 -11.07 3.48 -0.98
C GLY A 21 -9.58 3.28 -1.25
N SER A 22 -9.06 2.06 -1.17
CA SER A 22 -7.65 1.79 -1.44
C SER A 22 -7.56 0.85 -2.64
N GLU A 23 -6.75 1.21 -3.65
CA GLU A 23 -6.46 0.36 -4.79
C GLU A 23 -6.17 -1.08 -4.33
N PRO A 24 -6.72 -2.10 -5.02
CA PRO A 24 -6.49 -3.47 -4.63
C PRO A 24 -4.98 -3.75 -4.65
N ILE A 25 -4.49 -4.34 -3.55
CA ILE A 25 -3.13 -4.87 -3.40
C ILE A 25 -3.02 -6.17 -4.22
N ASP A 26 -3.60 -6.22 -5.43
CA ASP A 26 -3.54 -7.36 -6.33
C ASP A 26 -2.33 -7.29 -7.27
N SER A 27 -1.46 -6.30 -7.07
CA SER A 27 -0.14 -6.28 -7.70
C SER A 27 0.76 -7.29 -6.99
N GLN A 28 1.32 -8.23 -7.75
CA GLN A 28 2.28 -9.19 -7.21
C GLN A 28 3.40 -8.44 -6.45
N PRO A 29 3.85 -8.96 -5.29
CA PRO A 29 4.97 -8.37 -4.57
C PRO A 29 6.23 -8.45 -5.44
N VAL A 30 6.62 -7.31 -6.03
CA VAL A 30 7.84 -7.19 -6.82
C VAL A 30 9.01 -6.82 -5.92
N SER A 31 10.10 -7.57 -6.03
CA SER A 31 11.37 -7.21 -5.38
C SER A 31 12.14 -6.23 -6.26
N LEU A 32 12.38 -5.02 -5.74
CA LEU A 32 13.18 -4.01 -6.42
C LEU A 32 14.66 -4.21 -6.09
N ARG A 33 15.51 -4.28 -7.12
CA ARG A 33 16.97 -4.25 -6.94
C ARG A 33 17.43 -2.80 -6.88
N MET A 34 18.22 -2.47 -5.86
CA MET A 34 18.80 -1.15 -5.68
C MET A 34 20.22 -1.25 -5.13
N THR A 35 21.02 -0.21 -5.33
CA THR A 35 22.36 -0.13 -4.74
C THR A 35 22.24 0.01 -3.22
N LYS A 36 23.27 -0.45 -2.49
CA LYS A 36 23.29 -0.38 -1.03
C LYS A 36 23.23 1.06 -0.50
N SER A 37 23.83 2.02 -1.21
CA SER A 37 23.74 3.44 -0.85
C SER A 37 22.31 3.94 -0.97
N MET A 38 21.63 3.63 -2.07
CA MET A 38 20.24 4.03 -2.28
C MET A 38 19.30 3.39 -1.26
N TYR A 39 19.49 2.10 -0.94
CA TYR A 39 18.72 1.42 0.10
C TYR A 39 18.79 2.16 1.44
N LYS A 40 20.00 2.54 1.88
CA LYS A 40 20.17 3.30 3.13
C LYS A 40 19.51 4.66 3.09
N SER A 41 19.64 5.40 1.99
CA SER A 41 18.98 6.70 1.85
C SER A 41 17.45 6.59 1.87
N VAL A 42 16.89 5.52 1.32
CA VAL A 42 15.44 5.26 1.37
C VAL A 42 15.01 4.86 2.78
N GLU A 43 15.81 4.03 3.47
CA GLU A 43 15.58 3.65 4.87
C GLU A 43 15.58 4.88 5.79
N GLU A 44 16.56 5.78 5.64
CA GLU A 44 16.64 7.04 6.39
C GLU A 44 15.44 7.96 6.12
N LYS A 45 15.01 8.08 4.85
CA LYS A 45 13.87 8.92 4.47
C LYS A 45 12.52 8.34 4.91
N ALA A 46 12.38 7.02 4.94
CA ALA A 46 11.17 6.35 5.38
C ALA A 46 11.04 6.31 6.92
N GLY A 47 12.13 6.56 7.66
CA GLY A 47 12.17 6.59 9.13
C GLY A 47 12.08 5.22 9.80
N ASP A 48 11.54 4.20 9.12
CA ASP A 48 11.52 2.81 9.55
C ASP A 48 11.43 1.86 8.33
N LYS A 49 11.98 0.66 8.45
CA LYS A 49 11.94 -0.39 7.40
C LYS A 49 10.52 -0.81 7.06
N LYS A 50 9.60 -0.75 8.02
CA LYS A 50 8.19 -1.11 7.83
C LYS A 50 7.47 -0.16 6.89
N ASN A 51 7.88 1.11 6.85
CA ASN A 51 7.24 2.15 6.05
C ASN A 51 7.94 2.36 4.70
N MET A 52 9.07 1.68 4.46
CA MET A 52 9.87 1.81 3.24
C MET A 52 9.06 1.50 1.97
N ALA A 53 8.23 0.46 2.01
CA ALA A 53 7.41 0.05 0.86
C ALA A 53 6.34 1.09 0.51
N GLU A 54 5.70 1.68 1.53
CA GLU A 54 4.69 2.72 1.35
C GLU A 54 5.32 4.00 0.81
N TRP A 55 6.46 4.40 1.38
CA TRP A 55 7.23 5.55 0.91
C TRP A 55 7.67 5.40 -0.56
N ILE A 56 8.17 4.22 -0.95
CA ILE A 56 8.56 3.96 -2.34
C ILE A 56 7.35 4.05 -3.28
N ARG A 57 6.20 3.49 -2.89
CA ARG A 57 4.97 3.55 -3.71
C ARG A 57 4.50 4.99 -3.91
N GLN A 58 4.54 5.80 -2.85
CA GLN A 58 4.19 7.21 -2.93
C GLN A 58 5.15 7.98 -3.84
N ALA A 59 6.47 7.79 -3.68
CA ALA A 59 7.47 8.45 -4.51
C ALA A 59 7.36 8.08 -6.00
N ILE A 60 7.03 6.82 -6.31
CA ILE A 60 6.76 6.38 -7.69
C ILE A 60 5.49 7.06 -8.23
N LYS A 61 4.42 7.11 -7.43
CA LYS A 61 3.15 7.75 -7.82
C LYS A 61 3.32 9.23 -8.12
N GLU A 62 4.09 9.95 -7.30
CA GLU A 62 4.39 11.38 -7.51
C GLU A 62 5.23 11.64 -8.77
N LYS A 63 6.06 10.69 -9.20
CA LYS A 63 6.93 10.82 -10.38
C LYS A 63 6.23 10.45 -11.70
N LEU A 64 5.24 9.56 -11.63
CA LEU A 64 4.45 9.09 -12.79
C LEU A 64 3.22 9.95 -13.07
N ALA A 65 2.83 10.82 -12.14
CA ALA A 65 1.80 11.85 -12.33
C ALA A 65 2.34 13.03 -13.14
#